data_AF-A0A0K9P254-F1
#
_entry.id   AF-A0A0K9P254-F1
#
_cell.length_a   1.000
_cell.length_b   1.000
_cell.length_c   1.000
_cell.angle_alpha   90.00
_cell.angle_beta   90.00
_cell.angle_gamma   90.00
#
_symmetry.space_group_name_H-M   'P 1'
#
loop_
_entity.id
_entity.type
_entity.pdbx_description
1 polymer ?
#
loop_
_entity_poly.entity_id
_entity_poly.type
_entity_poly.pdbx_seq_one_letter_code
_entity_poly.pdbx_strand_id
1 'polypeptide(L)'
;MVQELDGTKNDWGWCKQKLGANAILAVSLAICKAGAHLEKIPLYKHIANIAGNKNLVLPVPAFNVINGGSHAGNKLAMQEFMILPVGASSFKEAMKMGVEVYHNLKSVIKKKYGQDATNVGDEGGFAPSIQENKEGLDLLKTAIEKAGYTGKVVIGMDVAASEFYNEMDKTYDLNFKEDNNDGSEKISGEQLKDVYKSFVEEYPIVSIEDPFDQDDWIPYSKMTEEIGKDIQIVGNDLLVTNPTRVQKAINEKSCNALLLKVNQIGSVTESIEAVKMSKRAGWGVMTSHRR
;
A
#
# COMPACT_ATOMS: atom_id res chain seq x y z
N MET A 1 -22.27 1.35 18.58
CA MET A 1 -22.40 0.31 17.53
C MET A 1 -21.39 -0.82 17.72
N VAL A 2 -20.08 -0.54 17.67
CA VAL A 2 -19.03 -1.58 17.75
C VAL A 2 -19.08 -2.38 19.07
N GLN A 3 -18.98 -1.71 20.22
CA GLN A 3 -18.84 -2.41 21.51
C GLN A 3 -20.18 -2.93 22.06
N GLU A 4 -21.24 -2.12 21.99
CA GLU A 4 -22.52 -2.41 22.67
C GLU A 4 -23.51 -3.22 21.83
N LEU A 5 -23.59 -2.97 20.52
CA LEU A 5 -24.62 -3.59 19.66
C LEU A 5 -24.07 -4.83 18.94
N ASP A 6 -22.84 -4.72 18.41
CA ASP A 6 -22.12 -5.86 17.84
C ASP A 6 -21.48 -6.71 18.94
N GLY A 7 -20.51 -6.17 19.67
CA GLY A 7 -19.89 -6.80 20.84
C GLY A 7 -19.00 -8.02 20.55
N THR A 8 -18.77 -8.39 19.28
CA THR A 8 -17.98 -9.56 18.93
C THR A 8 -16.48 -9.26 18.97
N LYS A 9 -15.69 -10.25 19.42
CA LYS A 9 -14.23 -10.15 19.59
C LYS A 9 -13.49 -11.35 19.01
N ASN A 10 -12.25 -11.11 18.59
CA ASN A 10 -11.21 -12.11 18.37
C ASN A 10 -9.97 -11.74 19.22
N ASP A 11 -8.87 -12.46 19.01
CA ASP A 11 -7.61 -12.25 19.75
C ASP A 11 -6.98 -10.85 19.53
N TRP A 12 -7.42 -10.13 18.49
CA TRP A 12 -6.93 -8.81 18.12
C TRP A 12 -7.92 -7.67 18.41
N GLY A 13 -9.06 -7.95 19.06
CA GLY A 13 -10.04 -6.96 19.48
C GLY A 13 -11.41 -7.12 18.82
N TRP A 14 -12.11 -6.00 18.56
CA TRP A 14 -13.50 -6.01 18.09
C TRP A 14 -13.60 -6.39 16.60
N CYS A 15 -14.09 -7.59 16.32
CA CYS A 15 -14.11 -8.19 14.97
C CYS A 15 -15.38 -7.89 14.17
N LYS A 16 -16.42 -7.33 14.79
CA LYS A 16 -17.60 -6.77 14.08
C LYS A 16 -18.38 -7.83 13.28
N GLN A 17 -18.33 -9.09 13.72
CA GLN A 17 -18.89 -10.25 13.02
C GLN A 17 -20.42 -10.32 13.09
N LYS A 18 -21.04 -9.79 14.14
CA LYS A 18 -22.50 -9.91 14.33
C LYS A 18 -23.28 -8.94 13.44
N LEU A 19 -22.85 -7.68 13.38
CA LEU A 19 -23.50 -6.64 12.57
C LEU A 19 -22.84 -6.47 11.20
N GLY A 20 -21.59 -6.90 11.04
CA GLY A 20 -20.78 -6.69 9.85
C GLY A 20 -20.06 -5.33 9.88
N ALA A 21 -18.75 -5.36 9.63
CA ALA A 21 -17.92 -4.15 9.54
C ALA A 21 -18.41 -3.18 8.44
N ASN A 22 -18.97 -3.71 7.36
CA ASN A 22 -19.59 -2.95 6.28
C ASN A 22 -20.81 -2.12 6.75
N ALA A 23 -21.71 -2.72 7.53
CA ALA A 23 -22.91 -2.04 8.04
C ALA A 23 -22.53 -0.95 9.07
N ILE A 24 -21.60 -1.27 9.98
CA ILE A 24 -21.08 -0.30 10.96
C ILE A 24 -20.39 0.87 10.24
N LEU A 25 -19.54 0.60 9.25
CA LEU A 25 -18.82 1.65 8.54
C LEU A 25 -19.78 2.56 7.76
N ALA A 26 -20.79 2.00 7.10
CA ALA A 26 -21.78 2.77 6.35
C ALA A 26 -22.49 3.80 7.24
N VAL A 27 -22.95 3.36 8.42
CA VAL A 27 -23.57 4.26 9.41
C VAL A 27 -22.55 5.26 9.96
N SER A 28 -21.33 4.82 10.27
CA SER A 28 -20.26 5.69 10.78
C SER A 28 -19.92 6.82 9.80
N LEU A 29 -19.78 6.52 8.51
CA LEU A 29 -19.52 7.52 7.46
C LEU A 29 -20.70 8.46 7.25
N ALA A 30 -21.93 7.95 7.28
CA ALA A 30 -23.14 8.77 7.15
C ALA A 30 -23.26 9.77 8.31
N ILE A 31 -23.00 9.33 9.54
CA ILE A 31 -22.99 10.19 10.73
C ILE A 31 -21.87 11.25 10.61
N CYS A 32 -20.67 10.87 10.16
CA CYS A 32 -19.58 11.83 9.97
C CYS A 32 -19.93 12.92 8.93
N LYS A 33 -20.59 12.55 7.84
CA LYS A 33 -21.11 13.50 6.84
C LYS A 33 -22.21 14.40 7.42
N ALA A 34 -23.14 13.84 8.20
CA ALA A 34 -24.19 14.60 8.86
C ALA A 34 -23.63 15.59 9.90
N GLY A 35 -22.61 15.20 10.65
CA GLY A 35 -21.89 16.07 11.59
C GLY A 35 -21.26 17.28 10.89
N ALA A 36 -20.56 17.07 9.77
CA ALA A 36 -20.01 18.15 8.97
C ALA A 36 -21.10 19.11 8.44
N HIS A 37 -22.25 18.57 8.02
CA HIS A 37 -23.38 19.37 7.54
C HIS A 37 -24.00 20.22 8.67
N LEU A 38 -24.18 19.65 9.86
CA LEU A 38 -24.71 20.37 11.03
C LEU A 38 -23.80 21.53 11.45
N GLU A 39 -22.48 21.32 11.41
CA GLU A 39 -21.46 22.34 11.68
C GLU A 39 -21.30 23.35 10.52
N LYS A 40 -21.94 23.12 9.38
CA LYS A 40 -21.83 23.94 8.16
C LYS A 40 -20.39 24.09 7.67
N ILE A 41 -19.60 23.02 7.77
CA ILE A 41 -18.22 22.98 7.29
C ILE A 41 -18.00 21.83 6.30
N PRO A 42 -16.98 21.93 5.42
CA PRO A 42 -16.61 20.80 4.57
C PRO A 42 -16.21 19.56 5.37
N LEU A 43 -16.49 18.37 4.83
CA LEU A 43 -16.22 17.08 5.49
C LEU A 43 -14.76 16.93 5.95
N TYR A 44 -13.79 17.34 5.12
CA TYR A 44 -12.36 17.26 5.48
C TYR A 44 -12.03 18.09 6.73
N LYS A 45 -12.71 19.24 6.93
CA LYS A 45 -12.52 20.10 8.09
C LYS A 45 -13.16 19.49 9.33
N HIS A 46 -14.34 18.88 9.19
CA HIS A 46 -14.97 18.13 10.26
C HIS A 46 -14.10 16.96 10.73
N ILE A 47 -13.59 16.15 9.80
CA ILE A 47 -12.64 15.06 10.09
C ILE A 47 -11.39 15.60 10.81
N ALA A 48 -10.85 16.73 10.36
CA ALA A 48 -9.71 17.36 11.01
C ALA A 48 -10.02 17.80 12.45
N ASN A 49 -11.19 18.39 12.70
CA ASN A 49 -11.62 18.79 14.03
C ASN A 49 -11.70 17.59 14.98
N ILE A 50 -12.39 16.51 14.59
CA ILE A 50 -12.51 15.30 15.43
C ILE A 50 -11.17 14.56 15.59
N ALA A 51 -10.27 14.69 14.61
CA ALA A 51 -8.91 14.19 14.71
C ALA A 51 -7.98 15.10 15.52
N GLY A 52 -8.39 16.33 15.86
CA GLY A 52 -7.56 17.31 16.57
C GLY A 52 -6.45 17.93 15.69
N ASN A 53 -6.60 17.89 14.37
CA ASN A 53 -5.64 18.48 13.43
C ASN A 53 -5.91 19.98 13.25
N LYS A 54 -4.92 20.83 13.50
CA LYS A 54 -5.01 22.29 13.30
C LYS A 54 -4.65 22.73 11.88
N ASN A 55 -3.65 22.06 11.30
CA ASN A 55 -3.13 22.36 9.98
C ASN A 55 -3.48 21.22 9.02
N LEU A 56 -3.97 21.58 7.83
CA LEU A 56 -4.27 20.65 6.76
C LEU A 56 -3.13 20.61 5.76
N VAL A 57 -2.91 19.43 5.19
CA VAL A 57 -1.89 19.17 4.17
C VAL A 57 -2.55 18.39 3.05
N LEU A 58 -2.22 18.71 1.80
CA LEU A 58 -2.59 17.88 0.65
C LEU A 58 -1.56 16.75 0.50
N PRO A 59 -1.99 15.50 0.27
CA PRO A 59 -1.08 14.36 0.21
C PRO A 59 -0.28 14.34 -1.10
N VAL A 60 0.85 13.63 -1.10
CA VAL A 60 1.42 13.11 -2.35
C VAL A 60 0.57 11.90 -2.77
N PRO A 61 -0.01 11.89 -3.98
CA PRO A 61 -0.72 10.71 -4.48
C PRO A 61 0.27 9.60 -4.86
N ALA A 62 -0.03 8.36 -4.50
CA ALA A 62 0.62 7.17 -5.03
C ALA A 62 -0.29 6.55 -6.09
N PHE A 63 0.14 6.57 -7.35
CA PHE A 63 -0.64 6.04 -8.46
C PHE A 63 -0.19 4.62 -8.77
N ASN A 64 -1.06 3.64 -8.62
CA ASN A 64 -0.81 2.30 -9.16
C ASN A 64 -0.79 2.36 -10.69
N VAL A 65 0.27 1.84 -11.30
CA VAL A 65 0.50 1.93 -12.75
C VAL A 65 0.91 0.62 -13.43
N ILE A 66 1.46 -0.35 -12.69
CA ILE A 66 1.72 -1.72 -13.17
C ILE A 66 1.23 -2.71 -12.11
N ASN A 67 0.47 -3.70 -12.54
CA ASN A 67 -0.07 -4.77 -11.71
C ASN A 67 0.68 -6.09 -11.92
N GLY A 68 0.88 -6.81 -10.82
CA GLY A 68 1.31 -8.20 -10.77
C GLY A 68 0.51 -8.96 -9.72
N GLY A 69 1.16 -9.92 -9.05
CA GLY A 69 0.58 -10.74 -8.00
C GLY A 69 -0.76 -11.35 -8.41
N SER A 70 -1.71 -11.35 -7.48
CA SER A 70 -3.08 -11.83 -7.67
C SER A 70 -3.95 -10.93 -8.56
N HIS A 71 -3.42 -9.81 -9.05
CA HIS A 71 -4.15 -8.81 -9.85
C HIS A 71 -3.84 -8.83 -11.33
N ALA A 72 -2.96 -9.73 -11.76
CA ALA A 72 -2.61 -9.90 -13.15
C ALA A 72 -2.25 -11.35 -13.47
N GLY A 73 -2.67 -11.83 -14.65
CA GLY A 73 -2.25 -13.13 -15.20
C GLY A 73 -0.83 -13.14 -15.77
N ASN A 74 0.00 -12.14 -15.49
CA ASN A 74 1.43 -12.16 -15.82
C ASN A 74 2.21 -12.97 -14.76
N LYS A 75 3.54 -13.12 -14.94
CA LYS A 75 4.37 -13.89 -13.99
C LYS A 75 4.85 -13.09 -12.78
N LEU A 76 4.68 -11.78 -12.81
CA LEU A 76 5.14 -10.85 -11.79
C LEU A 76 4.59 -11.21 -10.40
N ALA A 77 5.44 -11.56 -9.44
CA ALA A 77 4.96 -11.92 -8.10
C ALA A 77 4.44 -10.72 -7.30
N MET A 78 5.13 -9.57 -7.38
CA MET A 78 4.77 -8.38 -6.62
C MET A 78 3.52 -7.72 -7.19
N GLN A 79 2.68 -7.22 -6.31
CA GLN A 79 1.30 -6.90 -6.62
C GLN A 79 1.09 -5.56 -7.34
N GLU A 80 1.75 -4.51 -6.89
CA GLU A 80 1.58 -3.15 -7.44
C GLU A 80 2.92 -2.43 -7.53
N PHE A 81 3.12 -1.71 -8.63
CA PHE A 81 4.19 -0.75 -8.78
C PHE A 81 3.57 0.62 -9.01
N MET A 82 3.88 1.53 -8.08
CA MET A 82 3.30 2.86 -7.99
C MET A 82 4.31 3.94 -8.35
N ILE A 83 3.80 5.09 -8.80
CA ILE A 83 4.58 6.32 -8.95
C ILE A 83 4.09 7.40 -7.98
N LEU A 84 5.03 8.16 -7.41
CA LEU A 84 4.78 9.21 -6.44
C LEU A 84 5.46 10.51 -6.90
N PRO A 85 4.72 11.56 -7.32
CA PRO A 85 5.27 12.84 -7.77
C PRO A 85 5.67 13.74 -6.59
N VAL A 86 6.67 13.33 -5.80
CA VAL A 86 7.14 14.04 -4.60
C VAL A 86 7.75 15.42 -4.88
N GLY A 87 8.22 15.66 -6.11
CA GLY A 87 8.78 16.93 -6.54
C GLY A 87 7.76 17.98 -7.04
N ALA A 88 6.45 17.69 -6.93
CA ALA A 88 5.40 18.62 -7.31
C ALA A 88 5.19 19.72 -6.25
N SER A 89 4.89 20.95 -6.69
CA SER A 89 4.62 22.10 -5.81
C SER A 89 3.17 22.16 -5.29
N SER A 90 2.28 21.33 -5.85
CA SER A 90 0.87 21.27 -5.47
C SER A 90 0.24 19.94 -5.84
N PHE A 91 -0.88 19.59 -5.22
CA PHE A 91 -1.65 18.39 -5.59
C PHE A 91 -2.08 18.40 -7.06
N LYS A 92 -2.43 19.58 -7.61
CA LYS A 92 -2.79 19.72 -9.03
C LYS A 92 -1.62 19.36 -9.94
N GLU A 93 -0.42 19.81 -9.61
CA GLU A 93 0.79 19.46 -10.35
C GLU A 93 1.15 17.99 -10.19
N ALA A 94 1.01 17.44 -8.98
CA ALA A 94 1.20 16.01 -8.72
C ALA A 94 0.28 15.15 -9.60
N MET A 95 -1.01 15.50 -9.70
CA MET A 95 -1.95 14.83 -10.61
C MET A 95 -1.51 14.93 -12.08
N LYS A 96 -1.06 16.10 -12.53
CA LYS A 96 -0.55 16.29 -13.89
C LYS A 96 0.66 15.38 -14.16
N MET A 97 1.65 15.39 -13.27
CA MET A 97 2.85 14.55 -13.38
C MET A 97 2.48 13.06 -13.45
N GLY A 98 1.63 12.59 -12.55
CA GLY A 98 1.17 11.20 -12.52
C GLY A 98 0.48 10.78 -13.83
N VAL A 99 -0.44 11.60 -14.34
CA VAL A 99 -1.17 11.33 -15.60
C VAL A 99 -0.22 11.30 -16.81
N GLU A 100 0.72 12.23 -16.89
CA GLU A 100 1.69 12.26 -18.00
C GLU A 100 2.65 11.07 -17.99
N VAL A 101 3.12 10.65 -16.80
CA VAL A 101 3.92 9.42 -16.66
C VAL A 101 3.10 8.20 -17.03
N TYR A 102 1.84 8.10 -16.56
CA TYR A 102 0.95 6.98 -16.90
C TYR A 102 0.72 6.83 -18.41
N HIS A 103 0.47 7.92 -19.13
CA HIS A 103 0.31 7.87 -20.59
C HIS A 103 1.61 7.56 -21.34
N ASN A 104 2.76 8.05 -20.86
CA ASN A 104 4.05 7.65 -21.41
C ASN A 104 4.32 6.16 -21.18
N LEU A 105 4.00 5.64 -19.99
CA LEU A 105 4.09 4.21 -19.67
C LEU A 105 3.21 3.39 -20.60
N LYS A 106 1.96 3.81 -20.84
CA LYS A 106 1.06 3.17 -21.82
C LYS A 106 1.71 3.04 -23.20
N SER A 107 2.36 4.11 -23.67
CA SER A 107 3.07 4.10 -24.97
C SER A 107 4.30 3.20 -24.97
N VAL A 108 5.06 3.16 -23.88
CA VAL A 108 6.20 2.24 -23.72
C VAL A 108 5.74 0.79 -23.74
N ILE A 109 4.71 0.46 -22.97
CA ILE A 109 4.11 -0.88 -22.91
C ILE A 109 3.56 -1.27 -24.27
N LYS A 110 2.78 -0.41 -24.93
CA LYS A 110 2.24 -0.68 -26.27
C LYS A 110 3.33 -1.02 -27.27
N LYS A 111 4.46 -0.30 -27.23
CA LYS A 111 5.58 -0.50 -28.14
C LYS A 111 6.28 -1.85 -27.89
N LYS A 112 6.40 -2.27 -26.63
CA LYS A 112 7.15 -3.46 -26.24
C LYS A 112 6.32 -4.75 -26.27
N TYR A 113 5.08 -4.70 -25.78
CA TYR A 113 4.21 -5.86 -25.58
C TYR A 113 2.94 -5.84 -26.44
N GLY A 114 2.71 -4.79 -27.23
CA GLY A 114 1.55 -4.68 -28.11
C GLY A 114 0.33 -3.99 -27.49
N GLN A 115 -0.72 -3.82 -28.29
CA GLN A 115 -1.92 -3.06 -27.92
C GLN A 115 -2.67 -3.67 -26.73
N ASP A 116 -2.78 -4.99 -26.67
CA ASP A 116 -3.58 -5.69 -25.67
C ASP A 116 -3.00 -5.57 -24.26
N ALA A 117 -1.68 -5.40 -24.16
CA ALA A 117 -0.99 -5.12 -22.89
C ALA A 117 -1.31 -3.74 -22.29
N THR A 118 -2.07 -2.90 -23.00
CA THR A 118 -2.52 -1.58 -22.50
C THR A 118 -3.94 -1.57 -21.93
N ASN A 119 -4.56 -2.75 -21.82
CA ASN A 119 -5.73 -2.95 -20.98
C ASN A 119 -5.37 -2.72 -19.51
N VAL A 120 -6.37 -2.38 -18.70
CA VAL A 120 -6.18 -2.01 -17.30
C VAL A 120 -6.88 -3.00 -16.38
N GLY A 121 -6.30 -3.24 -15.21
CA GLY A 121 -6.93 -4.01 -14.13
C GLY A 121 -7.88 -3.15 -13.28
N ASP A 122 -8.35 -3.72 -12.16
CA ASP A 122 -9.36 -3.12 -11.27
C ASP A 122 -9.01 -1.70 -10.80
N GLU A 123 -7.71 -1.43 -10.60
CA GLU A 123 -7.21 -0.16 -10.09
C GLU A 123 -6.64 0.77 -11.19
N GLY A 124 -6.82 0.42 -12.46
CA GLY A 124 -6.37 1.25 -13.59
C GLY A 124 -4.91 1.05 -14.01
N GLY A 125 -4.11 0.29 -13.26
CA GLY A 125 -2.75 -0.13 -13.65
C GLY A 125 -2.73 -1.09 -14.84
N PHE A 126 -1.63 -1.11 -15.59
CA PHE A 126 -1.43 -2.03 -16.72
C PHE A 126 -0.96 -3.41 -16.25
N ALA A 127 -1.26 -4.46 -17.01
CA ALA A 127 -0.81 -5.82 -16.73
C ALA A 127 -0.02 -6.43 -17.91
N PRO A 128 1.10 -5.83 -18.35
CA PRO A 128 1.94 -6.42 -19.39
C PRO A 128 2.50 -7.78 -18.94
N SER A 129 2.83 -8.64 -19.91
CA SER A 129 3.42 -9.97 -19.68
C SER A 129 4.91 -9.86 -19.27
N ILE A 130 5.16 -9.16 -18.17
CA ILE A 130 6.47 -9.03 -17.54
C ILE A 130 6.86 -10.38 -16.93
N GLN A 131 8.15 -10.73 -17.10
CA GLN A 131 8.70 -11.98 -16.57
C GLN A 131 9.33 -11.80 -15.19
N GLU A 132 9.94 -10.64 -14.92
CA GLU A 132 10.69 -10.37 -13.67
C GLU A 132 10.35 -9.00 -13.08
N ASN A 133 10.41 -8.86 -11.73
CA ASN A 133 10.10 -7.60 -11.04
C ASN A 133 10.95 -6.42 -11.52
N LYS A 134 12.22 -6.67 -11.84
CA LYS A 134 13.16 -5.67 -12.34
C LYS A 134 12.71 -5.02 -13.65
N GLU A 135 12.11 -5.81 -14.54
CA GLU A 135 11.60 -5.32 -15.82
C GLU A 135 10.44 -4.33 -15.63
N GLY A 136 9.59 -4.52 -14.61
CA GLY A 136 8.56 -3.56 -14.22
C GLY A 136 9.16 -2.21 -13.79
N LEU A 137 10.20 -2.25 -12.95
CA LEU A 137 10.91 -1.05 -12.49
C LEU A 137 11.62 -0.32 -13.64
N ASP A 138 12.21 -1.04 -14.60
CA ASP A 138 12.83 -0.45 -15.80
C ASP A 138 11.83 0.25 -16.71
N LEU A 139 10.62 -0.31 -16.86
CA LEU A 139 9.53 0.33 -17.60
C LEU A 139 9.12 1.65 -16.94
N LEU A 140 9.02 1.67 -15.60
CA LEU A 140 8.71 2.89 -14.85
C LEU A 140 9.80 3.94 -14.99
N LYS A 141 11.07 3.55 -14.82
CA LYS A 141 12.22 4.45 -15.01
C LYS A 141 12.19 5.09 -16.40
N THR A 142 11.96 4.29 -17.44
CA THR A 142 11.84 4.76 -18.82
C THR A 142 10.66 5.71 -19.01
N ALA A 143 9.50 5.40 -18.42
CA ALA A 143 8.31 6.25 -18.52
C ALA A 143 8.46 7.60 -17.81
N ILE A 144 9.06 7.60 -16.62
CA ILE A 144 9.38 8.81 -15.84
C ILE A 144 10.37 9.70 -16.59
N GLU A 145 11.41 9.11 -17.18
CA GLU A 145 12.39 9.83 -17.99
C GLU A 145 11.75 10.47 -19.22
N LYS A 146 10.94 9.70 -19.97
CA LYS A 146 10.22 10.21 -21.15
C LYS A 146 9.24 11.32 -20.84
N ALA A 147 8.62 11.29 -19.67
CA ALA A 147 7.74 12.35 -19.20
C ALA A 147 8.51 13.60 -18.72
N GLY A 148 9.84 13.54 -18.59
CA GLY A 148 10.67 14.66 -18.14
C GLY A 148 10.65 14.88 -16.63
N TYR A 149 10.31 13.85 -15.85
CA TYR A 149 10.12 13.95 -14.39
C TYR A 149 11.15 13.18 -13.55
N THR A 150 12.30 12.81 -14.14
CA THR A 150 13.42 12.22 -13.39
C THR A 150 13.80 13.07 -12.17
N GLY A 151 13.89 12.44 -11.00
CA GLY A 151 14.18 13.11 -9.72
C GLY A 151 13.01 13.88 -9.10
N LYS A 152 11.85 13.96 -9.79
CA LYS A 152 10.60 14.55 -9.25
C LYS A 152 9.52 13.51 -9.00
N VAL A 153 9.53 12.42 -9.76
CA VAL A 153 8.67 11.25 -9.57
C VAL A 153 9.53 10.09 -9.10
N VAL A 154 9.14 9.49 -7.98
CA VAL A 154 9.79 8.34 -7.34
C VAL A 154 8.84 7.14 -7.37
N ILE A 155 9.32 5.97 -6.96
CA ILE A 155 8.59 4.70 -7.04
C ILE A 155 8.15 4.26 -5.65
N GLY A 156 6.95 3.68 -5.58
CA GLY A 156 6.48 2.90 -4.43
C GLY A 156 6.05 1.51 -4.90
N MET A 157 5.99 0.55 -4.00
CA MET A 157 5.60 -0.83 -4.32
C MET A 157 4.64 -1.35 -3.26
N ASP A 158 3.63 -2.12 -3.68
CA ASP A 158 2.93 -3.07 -2.83
C ASP A 158 3.33 -4.47 -3.28
N VAL A 159 3.99 -5.18 -2.39
CA VAL A 159 4.48 -6.53 -2.66
C VAL A 159 3.35 -7.53 -2.46
N ALA A 160 2.51 -7.35 -1.42
CA ALA A 160 1.54 -8.33 -0.94
C ALA A 160 2.14 -9.73 -0.73
N ALA A 161 3.24 -9.81 0.02
CA ALA A 161 4.04 -11.04 0.14
C ALA A 161 3.29 -12.24 0.74
N SER A 162 2.22 -12.01 1.50
CA SER A 162 1.34 -13.07 2.00
C SER A 162 0.76 -13.95 0.88
N GLU A 163 0.54 -13.40 -0.33
CA GLU A 163 -0.03 -14.12 -1.48
C GLU A 163 0.90 -15.20 -2.04
N PHE A 164 2.20 -15.09 -1.75
CA PHE A 164 3.22 -16.02 -2.23
C PHE A 164 4.12 -16.55 -1.12
N TYR A 165 3.65 -16.45 0.13
CA TYR A 165 4.30 -17.06 1.28
C TYR A 165 3.82 -18.50 1.47
N ASN A 166 4.75 -19.40 1.80
CA ASN A 166 4.48 -20.79 2.10
C ASN A 166 4.67 -21.05 3.60
N GLU A 167 3.57 -21.24 4.32
CA GLU A 167 3.59 -21.45 5.77
C GLU A 167 4.33 -22.74 6.20
N MET A 168 4.37 -23.78 5.36
CA MET A 168 4.94 -25.08 5.72
C MET A 168 6.46 -25.02 5.80
N ASP A 169 7.11 -24.35 4.85
CA ASP A 169 8.57 -24.24 4.76
C ASP A 169 9.10 -22.85 5.13
N LYS A 170 8.20 -21.89 5.42
CA LYS A 170 8.51 -20.49 5.78
C LYS A 170 9.34 -19.78 4.71
N THR A 171 8.99 -20.02 3.45
CA THR A 171 9.64 -19.38 2.29
C THR A 171 8.64 -18.57 1.48
N TYR A 172 9.16 -17.70 0.61
CA TYR A 172 8.43 -16.88 -0.33
C TYR A 172 8.76 -17.35 -1.75
N ASP A 173 7.74 -17.57 -2.57
CA ASP A 173 7.89 -18.12 -3.92
C ASP A 173 7.64 -17.05 -4.99
N LEU A 174 8.72 -16.51 -5.56
CA LEU A 174 8.61 -15.46 -6.58
C LEU A 174 8.07 -15.96 -7.93
N ASN A 175 7.88 -17.27 -8.10
CA ASN A 175 7.28 -17.90 -9.28
C ASN A 175 5.97 -18.65 -8.95
N PHE A 176 5.26 -18.27 -7.87
CA PHE A 176 4.05 -18.96 -7.40
C PHE A 176 2.92 -19.13 -8.44
N LYS A 177 2.95 -18.35 -9.53
CA LYS A 177 1.98 -18.40 -10.64
C LYS A 177 2.40 -19.32 -11.80
N GLU A 178 3.58 -19.94 -11.75
CA GLU A 178 4.05 -20.82 -12.82
C GLU A 178 3.39 -22.22 -12.73
N ASP A 179 2.75 -22.68 -13.81
CA ASP A 179 2.05 -23.98 -13.84
C ASP A 179 2.96 -25.19 -13.53
N ASN A 180 4.26 -25.09 -13.86
CA ASN A 180 5.27 -26.12 -13.61
C ASN A 180 6.34 -25.65 -12.62
N ASN A 181 5.93 -24.92 -11.58
CA ASN A 181 6.84 -24.44 -10.55
C ASN A 181 7.53 -25.60 -9.81
N ASP A 182 8.86 -25.69 -9.94
CA ASP A 182 9.71 -26.70 -9.29
C ASP A 182 10.20 -26.28 -7.90
N GLY A 183 9.80 -25.09 -7.44
CA GLY A 183 10.18 -24.50 -6.15
C GLY A 183 11.60 -23.93 -6.12
N SER A 184 12.28 -23.81 -7.25
CA SER A 184 13.65 -23.27 -7.32
C SER A 184 13.75 -21.78 -6.95
N GLU A 185 12.67 -21.02 -7.14
CA GLU A 185 12.59 -19.59 -6.78
C GLU A 185 12.02 -19.34 -5.37
N LYS A 186 11.97 -20.38 -4.53
CA LYS A 186 11.66 -20.23 -3.11
C LYS A 186 12.83 -19.62 -2.37
N ILE A 187 12.57 -18.51 -1.69
CA ILE A 187 13.58 -17.78 -0.92
C ILE A 187 13.10 -17.50 0.50
N SER A 188 14.02 -17.44 1.45
CA SER A 188 13.72 -17.05 2.83
C SER A 188 13.37 -15.55 2.93
N GLY A 189 12.72 -15.14 4.02
CA GLY A 189 12.49 -13.71 4.29
C GLY A 189 13.79 -12.88 4.35
N GLU A 190 14.92 -13.48 4.72
CA GLU A 190 16.22 -12.80 4.70
C GLU A 190 16.73 -12.55 3.28
N GLN A 191 16.61 -13.55 2.40
CA GLN A 191 16.94 -13.38 0.97
C GLN A 191 15.98 -12.41 0.28
N LEU A 192 14.69 -12.44 0.62
CA LEU A 192 13.69 -11.52 0.05
C LEU A 192 13.95 -10.07 0.48
N LYS A 193 14.37 -9.85 1.74
CA LYS A 193 14.86 -8.54 2.20
C LYS A 193 16.04 -8.05 1.36
N ASP A 194 16.99 -8.91 1.03
CA ASP A 194 18.15 -8.55 0.20
C ASP A 194 17.74 -8.19 -1.24
N VAL A 195 16.72 -8.86 -1.80
CA VAL A 195 16.10 -8.48 -3.08
C VAL A 195 15.55 -7.04 -3.01
N TYR A 196 14.76 -6.71 -1.99
CA TYR A 196 14.24 -5.33 -1.85
C TYR A 196 15.35 -4.30 -1.70
N LYS A 197 16.40 -4.62 -0.92
CA LYS A 197 17.53 -3.73 -0.76
C LYS A 197 18.22 -3.44 -2.09
N SER A 198 18.43 -4.47 -2.92
CA SER A 198 18.98 -4.27 -4.27
C SER A 198 18.10 -3.37 -5.13
N PHE A 199 16.77 -3.47 -5.02
CA PHE A 199 15.87 -2.59 -5.76
C PHE A 199 15.98 -1.14 -5.28
N VAL A 200 16.10 -0.92 -3.97
CA VAL A 200 16.27 0.43 -3.38
C VAL A 200 17.62 1.05 -3.77
N GLU A 201 18.67 0.24 -3.93
CA GLU A 201 19.99 0.71 -4.40
C GLU A 201 19.97 1.09 -5.89
N GLU A 202 19.20 0.37 -6.73
CA GLU A 202 19.18 0.55 -8.18
C GLU A 202 18.12 1.54 -8.70
N TYR A 203 17.01 1.70 -7.95
CA TYR A 203 15.83 2.46 -8.36
C TYR A 203 15.42 3.51 -7.32
N PRO A 204 14.76 4.61 -7.71
CA PRO A 204 14.30 5.64 -6.78
C PRO A 204 13.06 5.18 -6.00
N ILE A 205 13.16 4.06 -5.29
CA ILE A 205 12.08 3.52 -4.44
C ILE A 205 12.13 4.21 -3.08
N VAL A 206 10.99 4.74 -2.66
CA VAL A 206 10.85 5.44 -1.37
C VAL A 206 9.84 4.79 -0.44
N SER A 207 9.08 3.80 -0.92
CA SER A 207 8.04 3.13 -0.14
C SER A 207 7.86 1.68 -0.59
N ILE A 208 7.85 0.74 0.36
CA ILE A 208 7.52 -0.66 0.13
C ILE A 208 6.42 -1.06 1.12
N GLU A 209 5.29 -1.52 0.60
CA GLU A 209 4.15 -2.07 1.33
C GLU A 209 4.18 -3.60 1.32
N ASP A 210 3.80 -4.17 2.46
CA ASP A 210 3.68 -5.61 2.72
C ASP A 210 4.85 -6.48 2.18
N PRO A 211 6.12 -6.14 2.51
CA PRO A 211 7.30 -6.87 2.02
C PRO A 211 7.38 -8.34 2.47
N PHE A 212 6.67 -8.71 3.53
CA PHE A 212 6.66 -10.07 4.10
C PHE A 212 5.23 -10.46 4.49
N ASP A 213 5.03 -11.75 4.77
CA ASP A 213 3.75 -12.30 5.18
C ASP A 213 3.19 -11.57 6.40
N GLN A 214 1.86 -11.47 6.46
CA GLN A 214 1.12 -10.75 7.50
C GLN A 214 1.51 -11.13 8.93
N ASP A 215 2.02 -12.34 9.19
CA ASP A 215 2.43 -12.79 10.52
C ASP A 215 3.94 -13.10 10.63
N ASP A 216 4.75 -12.75 9.62
CA ASP A 216 6.21 -12.92 9.63
C ASP A 216 6.95 -11.69 10.19
N TRP A 217 6.73 -11.41 11.48
CA TRP A 217 7.20 -10.20 12.18
C TRP A 217 8.73 -10.00 12.18
N ILE A 218 9.51 -11.08 12.13
CA ILE A 218 10.98 -11.04 12.26
C ILE A 218 11.65 -10.33 11.06
N PRO A 219 11.42 -10.75 9.80
CA PRO A 219 12.00 -10.06 8.64
C PRO A 219 11.50 -8.63 8.50
N TYR A 220 10.26 -8.33 8.89
CA TYR A 220 9.77 -6.94 8.97
C TYR A 220 10.67 -6.06 9.85
N SER A 221 10.95 -6.50 11.08
CA SER A 221 11.81 -5.76 12.01
C SER A 221 13.24 -5.66 11.50
N LYS A 222 13.80 -6.74 10.92
CA LYS A 222 15.15 -6.72 10.31
C LYS A 222 15.24 -5.71 9.15
N MET A 223 14.29 -5.74 8.22
CA MET A 223 14.24 -4.79 7.09
C MET A 223 14.10 -3.35 7.58
N THR A 224 13.24 -3.12 8.58
CA THR A 224 13.03 -1.79 9.17
C THR A 224 14.27 -1.27 9.89
N GLU A 225 15.01 -2.14 10.57
CA GLU A 225 16.30 -1.77 11.17
C GLU A 225 17.34 -1.39 10.12
N GLU A 226 17.44 -2.15 9.02
CA GLU A 226 18.48 -1.96 8.00
C GLU A 226 18.24 -0.77 7.07
N ILE A 227 17.02 -0.63 6.53
CA ILE A 227 16.71 0.37 5.48
C ILE A 227 15.51 1.26 5.81
N GLY A 228 14.82 1.04 6.94
CA GLY A 228 13.64 1.82 7.34
C GLY A 228 13.94 3.28 7.74
N LYS A 229 15.20 3.72 7.70
CA LYS A 229 15.57 5.14 7.81
C LYS A 229 15.57 5.85 6.47
N ASP A 230 15.80 5.10 5.39
CA ASP A 230 15.96 5.64 4.04
C ASP A 230 14.64 5.56 3.25
N ILE A 231 13.82 4.54 3.53
CA ILE A 231 12.53 4.33 2.87
C ILE A 231 11.38 4.13 3.85
N GLN A 232 10.18 4.36 3.36
CA GLN A 232 8.93 4.00 4.02
C GLN A 232 8.71 2.48 3.90
N ILE A 233 8.40 1.82 5.02
CA ILE A 233 7.95 0.43 5.09
C ILE A 233 6.52 0.48 5.63
N VAL A 234 5.58 0.14 4.76
CA VAL A 234 4.14 0.26 5.02
C VAL A 234 3.59 -1.09 5.43
N GLY A 235 2.96 -1.14 6.61
CA GLY A 235 2.17 -2.30 7.00
C GLY A 235 0.71 -2.13 6.57
N ASN A 236 0.21 -3.06 5.76
CA ASN A 236 -1.17 -3.17 5.34
C ASN A 236 -1.79 -4.46 5.91
N ASP A 237 -1.52 -5.64 5.37
CA ASP A 237 -2.01 -6.91 5.89
C ASP A 237 -1.38 -7.23 7.27
N LEU A 238 -0.13 -6.79 7.48
CA LEU A 238 0.51 -6.83 8.79
C LEU A 238 -0.31 -6.11 9.87
N LEU A 239 -1.01 -5.02 9.52
CA LEU A 239 -1.66 -4.13 10.50
C LEU A 239 -3.19 -4.20 10.46
N VAL A 240 -3.78 -4.46 9.28
CA VAL A 240 -5.22 -4.43 8.96
C VAL A 240 -5.97 -3.24 9.59
N THR A 241 -5.31 -2.09 9.66
CA THR A 241 -5.83 -0.89 10.34
C THR A 241 -6.26 -1.14 11.81
N ASN A 242 -5.79 -2.21 12.45
CA ASN A 242 -6.18 -2.64 13.79
C ASN A 242 -5.26 -2.02 14.86
N PRO A 243 -5.79 -1.21 15.81
CA PRO A 243 -4.99 -0.59 16.87
C PRO A 243 -4.11 -1.56 17.67
N THR A 244 -4.56 -2.79 17.94
CA THR A 244 -3.80 -3.81 18.65
C THR A 244 -2.58 -4.26 17.85
N ARG A 245 -2.75 -4.53 16.54
CA ARG A 245 -1.64 -4.91 15.64
C ARG A 245 -0.69 -3.74 15.41
N VAL A 246 -1.21 -2.52 15.27
CA VAL A 246 -0.40 -1.28 15.22
C VAL A 246 0.46 -1.14 16.48
N GLN A 247 -0.12 -1.35 17.67
CA GLN A 247 0.66 -1.27 18.91
C GLN A 247 1.76 -2.33 18.99
N LYS A 248 1.48 -3.57 18.55
CA LYS A 248 2.50 -4.62 18.45
C LYS A 248 3.63 -4.21 17.51
N ALA A 249 3.30 -3.77 16.30
CA ALA A 249 4.27 -3.36 15.30
C ALA A 249 5.13 -2.16 15.74
N ILE A 250 4.57 -1.22 16.51
CA ILE A 250 5.33 -0.14 17.14
C ILE A 250 6.34 -0.70 18.15
N ASN A 251 5.92 -1.63 19.02
CA ASN A 251 6.79 -2.21 20.04
C ASN A 251 7.92 -3.04 19.43
N GLU A 252 7.64 -3.78 18.36
CA GLU A 252 8.58 -4.65 17.66
C GLU A 252 9.37 -3.93 16.55
N LYS A 253 9.07 -2.64 16.31
CA LYS A 253 9.67 -1.82 15.23
C LYS A 253 9.59 -2.50 13.86
N SER A 254 8.44 -3.11 13.56
CA SER A 254 8.25 -3.95 12.38
C SER A 254 8.04 -3.15 11.09
N CYS A 255 7.57 -1.91 11.18
CA CYS A 255 7.40 -1.01 10.05
C CYS A 255 7.47 0.45 10.52
N ASN A 256 7.36 1.42 9.61
CA ASN A 256 7.40 2.84 9.93
C ASN A 256 6.24 3.64 9.30
N ALA A 257 5.26 2.94 8.72
CA ALA A 257 4.05 3.53 8.16
C ALA A 257 2.84 2.59 8.24
N LEU A 258 1.67 3.21 8.41
CA LEU A 258 0.38 2.54 8.37
C LEU A 258 -0.29 2.74 7.02
N LEU A 259 -0.73 1.66 6.38
CA LEU A 259 -1.78 1.76 5.37
C LEU A 259 -3.15 1.82 6.04
N LEU A 260 -3.86 2.92 5.84
CA LEU A 260 -5.16 3.18 6.44
C LEU A 260 -6.27 2.79 5.46
N LYS A 261 -6.91 1.65 5.70
CA LYS A 261 -8.14 1.22 5.02
C LYS A 261 -9.29 1.24 6.01
N VAL A 262 -10.13 2.28 5.94
CA VAL A 262 -11.22 2.51 6.92
C VAL A 262 -12.21 1.36 7.03
N ASN A 263 -12.35 0.53 6.00
CA ASN A 263 -13.21 -0.65 6.00
C ASN A 263 -12.57 -1.91 6.60
N GLN A 264 -11.24 -1.97 6.71
CA GLN A 264 -10.59 -3.05 7.48
C GLN A 264 -10.91 -2.91 8.97
N ILE A 265 -10.95 -1.67 9.49
CA ILE A 265 -11.28 -1.44 10.90
C ILE A 265 -12.77 -1.21 11.14
N GLY A 266 -13.52 -0.66 10.18
CA GLY A 266 -14.98 -0.63 10.19
C GLY A 266 -15.64 0.60 10.85
N SER A 267 -14.89 1.58 11.34
CA SER A 267 -15.45 2.86 11.80
C SER A 267 -14.49 4.03 11.65
N VAL A 268 -15.03 5.25 11.51
CA VAL A 268 -14.24 6.49 11.42
C VAL A 268 -13.46 6.74 12.72
N THR A 269 -14.06 6.45 13.88
CA THR A 269 -13.41 6.66 15.19
C THR A 269 -12.19 5.78 15.36
N GLU A 270 -12.32 4.47 15.13
CA GLU A 270 -11.19 3.53 15.25
C GLU A 270 -10.13 3.81 14.16
N SER A 271 -10.54 4.26 12.97
CA SER A 271 -9.60 4.72 11.94
C SER A 271 -8.75 5.90 12.43
N ILE A 272 -9.38 6.91 13.03
CA ILE A 272 -8.66 8.07 13.59
C ILE A 272 -7.74 7.66 14.74
N GLU A 273 -8.15 6.70 15.56
CA GLU A 273 -7.31 6.15 16.64
C GLU A 273 -6.05 5.50 16.09
N ALA A 274 -6.16 4.60 15.10
CA ALA A 274 -5.01 3.98 14.45
C ALA A 274 -4.07 5.04 13.85
N VAL A 275 -4.61 6.04 13.14
CA VAL A 275 -3.81 7.17 12.59
C VAL A 275 -3.10 7.94 13.69
N LYS A 276 -3.78 8.26 14.79
CA LYS A 276 -3.19 8.99 15.93
C LYS A 276 -2.09 8.18 16.60
N MET A 277 -2.26 6.87 16.74
CA MET A 277 -1.24 5.98 17.28
C MET A 277 0.01 5.97 16.42
N SER A 278 -0.13 5.74 15.11
CA SER A 278 0.98 5.75 14.16
C SER A 278 1.72 7.11 14.18
N LYS A 279 1.00 8.22 14.10
CA LYS A 279 1.62 9.56 14.13
C LYS A 279 2.36 9.84 15.44
N ARG A 280 1.85 9.39 16.59
CA ARG A 280 2.56 9.54 17.88
C ARG A 280 3.85 8.71 17.94
N ALA A 281 3.90 7.58 17.23
CA ALA A 281 5.10 6.76 17.08
C ALA A 281 6.08 7.30 16.02
N GLY A 282 5.80 8.45 15.40
CA GLY A 282 6.62 9.03 14.34
C GLY A 282 6.43 8.38 12.97
N TRP A 283 5.38 7.57 12.78
CA TRP A 283 5.13 6.87 11.53
C TRP A 283 4.42 7.72 10.49
N GLY A 284 4.66 7.38 9.22
CA GLY A 284 3.83 7.80 8.10
C GLY A 284 2.44 7.16 8.12
N VAL A 285 1.49 7.76 7.41
CA VAL A 285 0.16 7.16 7.18
C VAL A 285 -0.22 7.38 5.74
N MET A 286 -0.48 6.30 5.02
CA MET A 286 -0.99 6.32 3.65
C MET A 286 -2.46 5.91 3.66
N THR A 287 -3.36 6.81 3.27
CA THR A 287 -4.79 6.45 3.17
C THR A 287 -5.02 5.70 1.87
N SER A 288 -5.64 4.53 1.95
CA SER A 288 -5.79 3.62 0.81
C SER A 288 -7.25 3.48 0.39
N HIS A 289 -7.41 3.27 -0.92
CA HIS A 289 -8.65 2.78 -1.51
C HIS A 289 -8.85 1.28 -1.28
N ARG A 290 -9.88 0.72 -1.92
CA ARG A 290 -10.15 -0.71 -2.06
C ARG A 290 -10.60 -0.99 -3.49
N ARG A 291 -10.42 -2.23 -3.93
CA ARG A 291 -11.07 -2.82 -5.10
C ARG A 291 -12.52 -3.18 -4.76
#